data_AF-A0A522EVG2-F1
#
_entry.id   AF-A0A522EVG2-F1
#
_cell.length_a   1.000
_cell.length_b   1.000
_cell.length_c   1.000
_cell.angle_alpha   90.00
_cell.angle_beta   90.00
_cell.angle_gamma   90.00
#
_symmetry.space_group_name_H-M   'P 1'
#
loop_
_entity.id
_entity.type
_entity.pdbx_description
1 polymer ?
#
loop_
_entity_poly.entity_id
_entity_poly.type
_entity_poly.pdbx_seq_one_letter_code
_entity_poly.pdbx_strand_id
1 'polypeptide(L)' 'TANLDSKSAANLLDLMAKLNKEENMTFIFSTHDQRVIDKARRVITLVDGKIASDEKR' A
#
# COMPACT_ATOMS: atom_id res chain seq x y z
N THR A 1 4.97 -1.29 -15.30
CA THR A 1 6.06 -0.32 -15.50
C THR A 1 6.62 0.08 -14.14
N ALA A 2 7.55 -0.73 -13.60
CA ALA A 2 8.15 -0.48 -12.29
C ALA A 2 9.66 -0.21 -12.48
N ASN A 3 9.98 1.00 -12.93
CA ASN A 3 11.35 1.51 -12.99
C ASN A 3 11.71 2.30 -11.71
N LEU A 4 10.97 2.08 -10.62
CA LEU A 4 11.23 2.73 -9.35
C LEU A 4 12.24 1.87 -8.59
N ASP A 5 13.48 2.36 -8.52
CA ASP A 5 14.53 1.74 -7.73
C ASP A 5 14.01 1.46 -6.31
N SER A 6 14.24 0.25 -5.81
CA SER A 6 13.79 -0.25 -4.51
C SER A 6 13.98 0.73 -3.36
N LYS A 7 15.05 1.54 -3.38
CA LYS A 7 15.31 2.56 -2.36
C LYS A 7 14.38 3.77 -2.47
N SER A 8 14.13 4.24 -3.69
CA SER A 8 13.21 5.35 -3.96
C SER A 8 11.77 4.98 -3.64
N ALA A 9 11.37 3.73 -3.90
CA ALA A 9 10.05 3.22 -3.56
C ALA A 9 9.81 3.20 -2.03
N ALA A 10 10.82 2.77 -1.26
CA ALA A 10 10.73 2.78 0.21
C ALA A 10 10.54 4.19 0.77
N ASN A 11 11.35 5.15 0.30
CA ASN A 11 11.25 6.55 0.73
C ASN A 11 9.88 7.17 0.38
N LEU A 12 9.32 6.84 -0.78
CA LEU A 12 8.00 7.31 -1.19
C LEU A 12 6.91 6.77 -0.26
N LEU A 13 6.95 5.47 0.05
CA LEU A 13 5.98 4.85 0.97
C LEU A 13 6.06 5.46 2.38
N ASP A 14 7.27 5.78 2.85
CA ASP A 14 7.45 6.43 4.16
C ASP A 14 6.89 7.85 4.18
N LEU A 15 7.08 8.61 3.09
CA LEU A 15 6.46 9.93 2.93
C LEU A 15 4.93 9.84 2.90
N MET A 16 4.37 8.89 2.14
CA MET A 16 2.92 8.67 2.08
C MET A 16 2.35 8.28 3.46
N ALA A 17 3.05 7.43 4.21
CA ALA A 17 2.67 7.08 5.58
C ALA A 17 2.67 8.30 6.52
N LYS A 18 3.65 9.20 6.36
CA LYS A 18 3.70 10.47 7.10
C LYS A 18 2.50 11.35 6.78
N LEU A 19 2.20 11.56 5.49
CA LEU A 19 1.03 12.35 5.06
C LEU A 19 -0.30 11.74 5.52
N ASN A 20 -0.43 10.41 5.51
CA ASN A 20 -1.62 9.74 6.04
C ASN A 20 -1.85 10.08 7.50
N LYS A 21 -0.78 10.14 8.30
CA LYS A 21 -0.84 10.39 9.75
C LYS A 21 -0.99 11.87 10.10
N GLU A 22 -0.27 12.75 9.41
CA GLU A 22 -0.23 14.18 9.73
C GLU A 22 -1.38 14.96 9.08
N GLU A 23 -1.73 14.63 7.85
CA GLU A 23 -2.72 15.36 7.04
C GLU A 23 -4.05 14.61 6.90
N ASN A 24 -4.21 13.46 7.57
CA ASN A 24 -5.37 12.56 7.45
C ASN A 24 -5.69 12.15 6.00
N MET A 25 -4.68 12.14 5.13
CA MET A 25 -4.86 11.76 3.73
C MET A 25 -5.05 10.24 3.58
N THR A 26 -6.09 9.81 2.88
CA THR A 26 -6.32 8.38 2.62
C THR A 26 -5.63 7.95 1.32
N PHE A 27 -4.85 6.87 1.39
CA PHE A 27 -4.20 6.27 0.22
C PHE A 27 -4.78 4.89 -0.08
N ILE A 28 -4.98 4.61 -1.37
CA ILE A 28 -5.42 3.30 -1.86
C ILE A 28 -4.41 2.85 -2.92
N PHE A 29 -3.90 1.64 -2.78
CA PHE A 29 -2.94 1.04 -3.70
C PHE A 29 -3.51 -0.25 -4.28
N SER A 30 -3.25 -0.49 -5.56
CA SER A 30 -3.40 -1.80 -6.20
C SER A 30 -2.01 -2.27 -6.59
N THR A 31 -1.53 -3.34 -5.97
CA THR A 31 -0.16 -3.82 -6.16
C THR A 31 -0.04 -5.30 -5.82
N HIS A 32 0.93 -5.95 -6.43
CA HIS A 32 1.40 -7.30 -6.06
C HIS A 32 2.75 -7.25 -5.32
N ASP A 33 3.26 -6.04 -5.02
CA ASP A 33 4.51 -5.87 -4.29
C ASP A 33 4.30 -6.07 -2.79
N GLN A 34 4.86 -7.17 -2.27
CA GLN A 34 4.74 -7.55 -0.87
C GLN A 34 5.23 -6.46 0.09
N ARG A 35 6.21 -5.64 -0.30
CA ARG A 35 6.75 -4.57 0.56
C ARG A 35 5.72 -3.47 0.85
N VAL A 36 4.84 -3.20 -0.12
CA VAL A 36 3.73 -2.24 0.06
C VAL A 36 2.64 -2.88 0.91
N ILE A 37 2.30 -4.14 0.61
CA ILE A 37 1.30 -4.91 1.35
C ILE A 37 1.69 -5.00 2.83
N ASP A 38 2.96 -5.25 3.13
CA ASP A 38 3.45 -5.40 4.50
C ASP A 38 3.39 -4.11 5.32
N LYS A 39 3.49 -2.95 4.66
CA LYS A 39 3.36 -1.61 5.27
C LYS A 39 1.91 -1.12 5.36
N ALA A 40 0.96 -1.79 4.71
CA ALA A 40 -0.43 -1.36 4.69
C ALA A 40 -1.15 -1.68 6.01
N ARG A 41 -2.03 -0.76 6.45
CA ARG A 41 -2.89 -0.93 7.63
C ARG A 41 -4.13 -1.78 7.37
N ARG A 42 -4.52 -1.93 6.10
CA ARG A 42 -5.61 -2.78 5.67
C ARG A 42 -5.27 -3.37 4.31
N VAL A 43 -5.48 -4.66 4.16
CA VAL A 43 -5.24 -5.39 2.92
C VAL A 43 -6.56 -6.03 2.50
N ILE A 44 -7.03 -5.68 1.31
CA ILE A 44 -8.23 -6.28 0.70
C ILE A 44 -7.77 -7.11 -0.48
N THR A 45 -7.97 -8.42 -0.41
CA THR A 45 -7.64 -9.33 -1.51
C THR A 45 -8.86 -9.50 -2.40
N LEU A 46 -8.68 -9.26 -3.70
CA LEU A 46 -9.71 -9.47 -4.70
C LEU A 46 -9.39 -10.73 -5.52
N VAL A 47 -10.39 -11.59 -5.72
CA VAL A 47 -10.33 -12.78 -6.59
C VAL A 47 -11.59 -12.81 -7.43
N ASP A 48 -11.45 -12.90 -8.75
CA ASP A 48 -12.56 -12.95 -9.72
C ASP A 48 -13.62 -11.85 -9.51
N GLY A 49 -13.17 -10.62 -9.22
CA GLY A 49 -14.02 -9.46 -9.01
C GLY A 49 -14.76 -9.43 -7.66
N LYS A 50 -14.46 -10.37 -6.75
CA LYS A 50 -15.04 -10.44 -5.41
C LYS A 50 -13.97 -10.24 -4.34
N ILE A 51 -14.39 -9.74 -3.18
CA ILE A 51 -13.53 -9.68 -2.00
C ILE A 51 -13.34 -11.09 -1.46
N ALA A 52 -12.10 -11.57 -1.51
CA ALA A 52 -11.69 -12.85 -0.96
C ALA A 52 -11.25 -12.73 0.51
N SER A 53 -10.53 -11.67 0.86
CA SER A 53 -10.17 -11.36 2.25
C SER A 53 -10.14 -9.85 2.53
N ASP A 54 -10.35 -9.49 3.79
CA ASP A 54 -10.28 -8.13 4.31
C ASP A 54 -9.61 -8.15 5.68
N GLU A 55 -8.34 -7.77 5.72
CA GLU A 55 -7.49 -7.86 6.90
C GLU A 55 -7.09 -6.46 7.37
N LYS A 56 -7.27 -6.16 8.66
CA LYS A 56 -6.83 -4.91 9.30
C LYS A 56 -5.65 -5.20 10.24
N ARG A 57 -4.59 -4.39 10.13
CA ARG A 57 -3.40 -4.41 10.98
C ARG A 57 -3.36 -3.20 11.91
#